data_AF-A0A0S7C7L5-F1
#
_entry.id   AF-A0A0S7C7L5-F1
#
_cell.length_a   1.000
_cell.length_b   1.000
_cell.length_c   1.000
_cell.angle_alpha   90.00
_cell.angle_beta   90.00
_cell.angle_gamma   90.00
#
_symmetry.space_group_name_H-M   'P 1'
#
loop_
_entity.id
_entity.type
_entity.pdbx_description
1 polymer ?
#
loop_
_entity_poly.entity_id
_entity_poly.type
_entity_poly.pdbx_seq_one_letter_code
_entity_poly.pdbx_strand_id
1 'polypeptide(L)'
;MQMQHGCADRKYFNQIFPAKSMKIIRKVLFILLIFNLIRIIPGCCDCDGPVTYFSLNKTGITNLDNSGIFPQSSTSDTMCAAAVAFEVSLYDSTGYWYYAALPAKSGAGFNRATAMSCDCAYPLQARAHLTNISITTLFPISDQIAAGTEVSGLFAASLRGNYAGDGVYITPEMLCSQTENKIYLDSGIESFGLFLKPEVQSANARFAMRFTLSDGSTLTDTTALITIRP
;
A
#
# COMPACT_ATOMS: atom_id res chain seq x y z
N MET A 1 -13.77 54.73 54.17
CA MET A 1 -14.62 53.87 53.33
C MET A 1 -14.01 52.47 53.35
N GLN A 2 -14.44 51.64 54.30
CA GLN A 2 -13.82 50.33 54.58
C GLN A 2 -14.52 49.24 53.75
N MET A 3 -13.75 48.54 52.91
CA MET A 3 -14.17 47.32 52.23
C MET A 3 -14.21 46.17 53.23
N GLN A 4 -15.39 45.54 53.38
CA GLN A 4 -15.52 44.27 54.10
C GLN A 4 -15.39 43.10 53.11
N HIS A 5 -14.37 42.26 53.33
CA HIS A 5 -14.22 40.96 52.71
C HIS A 5 -15.25 39.99 53.28
N GLY A 6 -16.25 39.63 52.48
CA GLY A 6 -17.19 38.55 52.78
C GLY A 6 -16.54 37.19 52.58
N CYS A 7 -16.14 36.56 53.68
CA CYS A 7 -15.75 35.16 53.72
C CYS A 7 -17.01 34.30 53.50
N ALA A 8 -17.16 33.71 52.31
CA ALA A 8 -18.28 32.83 52.00
C ALA A 8 -18.20 31.57 52.87
N ASP A 9 -19.20 31.42 53.73
CA ASP A 9 -19.30 30.45 54.80
C ASP A 9 -19.39 29.01 54.25
N ARG A 10 -18.42 28.18 54.65
CA ARG A 10 -18.19 26.79 54.21
C ARG A 10 -19.35 25.84 54.56
N LYS A 11 -20.37 26.33 55.27
CA LYS A 11 -21.46 25.53 55.85
C LYS A 11 -22.60 25.18 54.90
N TYR A 12 -22.81 25.94 53.82
CA TYR A 12 -23.94 25.69 52.91
C TYR A 12 -23.70 24.57 51.89
N PHE A 13 -22.46 24.13 51.68
CA PHE A 13 -22.16 23.05 50.73
C PHE A 13 -22.49 21.64 51.27
N ASN A 14 -22.69 21.50 52.59
CA ASN A 14 -22.91 20.19 53.24
C ASN A 14 -24.39 19.79 53.39
N GLN A 15 -25.36 20.63 53.00
CA GLN A 15 -26.79 20.32 53.16
C GLN A 15 -27.48 19.71 51.93
N ILE A 16 -26.80 19.62 50.78
CA ILE A 16 -27.45 19.18 49.53
C ILE A 16 -27.23 17.68 49.25
N PHE A 17 -26.29 17.01 49.94
CA PHE A 17 -26.08 15.56 49.80
C PHE A 17 -25.82 14.90 51.16
N PRO A 18 -26.73 14.05 51.69
CA PRO A 18 -26.49 13.34 52.94
C PRO A 18 -25.24 12.46 52.82
N ALA A 19 -24.41 12.42 53.87
CA ALA A 19 -23.11 11.70 53.88
C ALA A 19 -23.20 10.22 53.45
N LYS A 20 -24.38 9.60 53.55
CA LYS A 20 -24.67 8.23 53.08
C LYS A 20 -24.75 8.14 51.55
N SER A 21 -25.28 9.16 50.87
CA SER A 21 -25.35 9.27 49.40
C SER A 21 -23.96 9.44 48.77
N MET A 22 -23.08 10.24 49.40
CA MET A 22 -21.68 10.38 48.97
C MET A 22 -20.89 9.06 49.00
N LYS A 23 -21.18 8.16 49.96
CA LYS A 23 -20.54 6.83 50.02
C LYS A 23 -20.98 5.92 48.87
N ILE A 24 -22.24 6.02 48.45
CA ILE A 24 -22.78 5.24 47.32
C ILE A 24 -22.20 5.76 46.01
N ILE A 25 -22.20 7.08 45.80
CA ILE A 25 -21.62 7.72 44.61
C ILE A 25 -20.14 7.38 44.48
N ARG A 26 -19.36 7.44 45.58
CA ARG A 26 -17.95 7.01 45.57
C ARG A 26 -17.77 5.55 45.17
N LYS A 27 -18.61 4.63 45.68
CA LYS A 27 -18.54 3.22 45.31
C LYS A 27 -18.90 3.00 43.84
N VAL A 28 -19.93 3.68 43.33
CA VAL A 28 -20.31 3.61 41.91
C VAL A 28 -19.21 4.15 41.02
N LEU A 29 -18.63 5.31 41.35
CA LEU A 29 -17.49 5.88 40.62
C LEU A 29 -16.26 4.98 40.67
N PHE A 30 -15.99 4.35 41.82
CA PHE A 30 -14.86 3.42 41.96
C PHE A 30 -15.05 2.15 41.12
N ILE A 31 -16.28 1.61 41.07
CA ILE A 31 -16.63 0.48 40.20
C ILE A 31 -16.46 0.88 38.74
N LEU A 32 -16.99 2.04 38.34
CA LEU A 32 -16.83 2.58 36.99
C LEU A 32 -15.35 2.79 36.64
N LEU A 33 -14.53 3.28 37.57
CA LEU A 33 -13.08 3.45 37.40
C LEU A 33 -12.39 2.10 37.17
N ILE A 34 -12.70 1.08 37.99
CA ILE A 34 -12.13 -0.26 37.83
C ILE A 34 -12.49 -0.85 36.46
N PHE A 35 -13.76 -0.76 36.04
CA PHE A 35 -14.17 -1.24 34.71
C PHE A 35 -13.47 -0.48 33.58
N ASN A 36 -13.23 0.82 33.74
CA ASN A 36 -12.45 1.61 32.77
C ASN A 36 -10.96 1.22 32.77
N LEU A 37 -10.34 1.03 33.94
CA LEU A 37 -8.94 0.59 34.04
C LEU A 37 -8.71 -0.81 33.46
N ILE A 38 -9.62 -1.75 33.72
CA ILE A 38 -9.57 -3.10 33.13
C ILE A 38 -9.68 -3.04 31.60
N ARG A 39 -10.44 -2.08 31.05
CA ARG A 39 -10.52 -1.86 29.59
C ARG A 39 -9.32 -1.13 28.98
N ILE A 40 -8.54 -0.40 29.78
CA ILE A 40 -7.31 0.29 29.34
C ILE A 40 -6.12 -0.67 29.23
N ILE A 41 -6.04 -1.70 30.09
CA ILE A 41 -4.93 -2.67 30.13
C ILE A 41 -4.77 -3.49 28.82
N PRO A 42 -5.81 -3.94 28.10
CA PRO A 42 -5.65 -4.60 26.80
C PRO A 42 -5.41 -3.61 25.63
N GLY A 43 -4.78 -2.46 25.90
CA GLY A 43 -4.48 -1.40 24.94
C GLY A 43 -3.29 -1.66 24.01
N CYS A 44 -2.64 -2.84 24.08
CA CYS A 44 -1.78 -3.29 22.99
C CYS A 44 -2.68 -3.60 21.79
N CYS A 45 -2.43 -2.93 20.67
CA CYS A 45 -3.15 -3.15 19.43
C CYS A 45 -3.03 -4.64 19.04
N ASP A 46 -4.17 -5.31 18.87
CA ASP A 46 -4.25 -6.66 18.31
C ASP A 46 -4.20 -6.52 16.79
N CYS A 47 -3.00 -6.33 16.25
CA CYS A 47 -2.75 -6.12 14.83
C CYS A 47 -2.62 -7.44 14.04
N ASP A 48 -2.74 -8.60 14.71
CA ASP A 48 -2.67 -9.91 14.07
C ASP A 48 -4.03 -10.29 13.47
N GLY A 49 -4.50 -9.44 12.55
CA GLY A 49 -5.69 -9.71 11.76
C GLY A 49 -5.46 -10.90 10.81
N PRO A 50 -6.49 -11.71 10.53
CA PRO A 50 -6.37 -12.77 9.54
C PRO A 50 -6.05 -12.17 8.16
N VAL A 51 -5.21 -12.88 7.40
CA VAL A 51 -4.86 -12.50 6.02
C VAL A 51 -6.13 -12.40 5.17
N THR A 52 -6.31 -11.26 4.51
CA THR A 52 -7.42 -11.03 3.58
C THR A 52 -6.95 -11.28 2.15
N TYR A 53 -7.79 -11.88 1.31
CA TYR A 53 -7.42 -12.24 -0.05
C TYR A 53 -7.98 -11.26 -1.08
N PHE A 54 -7.16 -10.87 -2.05
CA PHE A 54 -7.56 -10.04 -3.18
C PHE A 54 -7.19 -10.70 -4.52
N SER A 55 -7.70 -10.16 -5.64
CA SER A 55 -7.45 -10.71 -6.98
C SER A 55 -6.74 -9.70 -7.87
N LEU A 56 -5.65 -10.10 -8.50
CA LEU A 56 -4.98 -9.31 -9.54
C LEU A 56 -5.79 -9.45 -10.84
N ASN A 57 -6.65 -8.48 -11.14
CA ASN A 57 -7.55 -8.52 -12.30
C ASN A 57 -7.41 -7.30 -13.23
N LYS A 58 -6.54 -6.36 -12.87
CA LYS A 58 -6.16 -5.20 -13.67
C LYS A 58 -4.65 -5.03 -13.69
N THR A 59 -4.18 -4.41 -14.76
CA THR A 59 -2.81 -3.96 -14.91
C THR A 59 -2.82 -2.50 -15.36
N GLY A 60 -1.79 -1.76 -14.98
CA GLY A 60 -1.49 -0.44 -15.51
C GLY A 60 0.00 -0.30 -15.72
N ILE A 61 0.38 0.35 -16.82
CA ILE A 61 1.77 0.60 -17.18
C ILE A 61 1.99 2.10 -17.30
N THR A 62 2.96 2.62 -16.55
CA THR A 62 3.40 4.02 -16.61
C THR A 62 4.86 4.11 -17.02
N ASN A 63 5.21 5.19 -17.71
CA ASN A 63 6.58 5.46 -18.11
C ASN A 63 7.41 5.80 -16.87
N LEU A 64 8.68 5.35 -16.83
CA LEU A 64 9.64 5.76 -15.81
C LEU A 64 10.68 6.70 -16.41
N ASP A 65 10.91 7.83 -15.78
CA ASP A 65 12.11 8.63 -15.97
C ASP A 65 13.22 8.02 -15.11
N ASN A 66 14.18 7.38 -15.76
CA ASN A 66 15.37 6.78 -15.14
C ASN A 66 16.66 7.59 -15.40
N SER A 67 16.54 8.91 -15.63
CA SER A 67 17.70 9.80 -15.81
C SER A 67 18.36 10.21 -14.49
N GLY A 68 17.63 10.11 -13.38
CA GLY A 68 18.10 10.45 -12.03
C GLY A 68 18.66 9.25 -11.25
N ILE A 69 18.93 9.48 -9.95
CA ILE A 69 19.42 8.44 -9.03
C ILE A 69 18.35 7.36 -8.78
N PHE A 70 17.08 7.77 -8.76
CA PHE A 70 15.95 6.88 -8.56
C PHE A 70 14.95 7.06 -9.69
N PRO A 71 14.48 5.97 -10.32
CA PRO A 71 13.50 6.08 -11.37
C PRO A 71 12.15 6.55 -10.84
N GLN A 72 11.59 7.59 -11.46
CA GLN A 72 10.33 8.22 -11.07
C GLN A 72 9.25 8.03 -12.15
N SER A 73 8.00 7.85 -11.74
CA SER A 73 6.86 7.81 -12.66
C SER A 73 6.78 9.12 -13.46
N SER A 74 6.60 9.00 -14.78
CA SER A 74 6.58 10.11 -15.72
C SER A 74 5.36 10.04 -16.63
N THR A 75 4.79 11.19 -16.96
CA THR A 75 3.72 11.33 -17.97
C THR A 75 4.28 11.69 -19.35
N SER A 76 5.60 11.84 -19.47
CA SER A 76 6.28 12.12 -20.73
C SER A 76 6.30 10.87 -21.60
N ASP A 77 5.88 11.00 -22.85
CA ASP A 77 6.05 9.98 -23.91
C ASP A 77 7.40 10.13 -24.62
N THR A 78 8.40 10.65 -23.93
CA THR A 78 9.76 10.79 -24.45
C THR A 78 10.78 10.24 -23.45
N MET A 79 11.67 9.38 -23.93
CA MET A 79 12.73 8.74 -23.15
C MET A 79 14.06 8.78 -23.91
N CYS A 80 15.17 8.72 -23.18
CA CYS A 80 16.49 8.52 -23.78
C CYS A 80 16.63 7.08 -24.27
N ALA A 81 17.38 6.88 -25.37
CA ALA A 81 17.61 5.58 -25.99
C ALA A 81 18.09 4.51 -25.00
N ALA A 82 18.96 4.89 -24.06
CA ALA A 82 19.53 4.01 -23.03
C ALA A 82 18.72 3.91 -21.72
N ALA A 83 17.55 4.57 -21.64
CA ALA A 83 16.81 4.71 -20.39
C ALA A 83 15.32 4.36 -20.52
N VAL A 84 14.98 3.45 -21.44
CA VAL A 84 13.60 2.99 -21.63
C VAL A 84 13.18 2.12 -20.46
N ALA A 85 12.21 2.59 -19.68
CA ALA A 85 11.75 1.94 -18.47
C ALA A 85 10.27 2.18 -18.18
N PHE A 86 9.65 1.23 -17.48
CA PHE A 86 8.24 1.22 -17.16
C PHE A 86 8.00 0.81 -15.72
N GLU A 87 7.00 1.42 -15.09
CA GLU A 87 6.40 0.93 -13.85
C GLU A 87 5.14 0.16 -14.23
N VAL A 88 5.08 -1.08 -13.76
CA VAL A 88 3.92 -1.95 -13.92
C VAL A 88 3.27 -2.07 -12.57
N SER A 89 1.95 -1.91 -12.53
CA SER A 89 1.13 -2.18 -11.36
C SER A 89 0.05 -3.20 -11.70
N LEU A 90 -0.02 -4.30 -10.96
CA LEU A 90 -1.07 -5.29 -11.02
C LEU A 90 -1.96 -5.12 -9.79
N TYR A 91 -3.27 -5.01 -9.96
CA TYR A 91 -4.17 -4.65 -8.86
C TYR A 91 -5.58 -5.19 -9.03
N ASP A 92 -6.36 -5.11 -7.95
CA ASP A 92 -7.79 -5.40 -7.94
C ASP A 92 -8.60 -4.17 -8.38
N SER A 93 -9.49 -4.34 -9.35
CA SER A 93 -10.43 -3.34 -9.85
C SER A 93 -11.38 -2.79 -8.79
N THR A 94 -11.54 -3.47 -7.65
CA THR A 94 -12.30 -2.97 -6.49
C THR A 94 -11.63 -1.74 -5.83
N GLY A 95 -10.37 -1.47 -6.17
CA GLY A 95 -9.67 -0.23 -5.87
C GLY A 95 -8.82 -0.26 -4.60
N TYR A 96 -7.70 0.47 -4.63
CA TYR A 96 -6.69 0.59 -3.58
C TYR A 96 -7.28 0.86 -2.18
N TRP A 97 -8.28 1.75 -2.10
CA TRP A 97 -8.87 2.20 -0.83
C TRP A 97 -9.92 1.26 -0.25
N TYR A 98 -10.41 0.27 -1.01
CA TYR A 98 -11.47 -0.61 -0.52
C TYR A 98 -11.00 -1.40 0.71
N TYR A 99 -9.77 -1.93 0.64
CA TYR A 99 -9.20 -2.71 1.74
C TYR A 99 -8.73 -1.82 2.90
N ALA A 100 -8.26 -0.59 2.63
CA ALA A 100 -7.92 0.39 3.66
C ALA A 100 -9.17 0.96 4.41
N ALA A 101 -10.36 0.84 3.81
CA ALA A 101 -11.62 1.34 4.37
C ALA A 101 -12.41 0.28 5.15
N LEU A 102 -11.87 -0.94 5.33
CA LEU A 102 -12.55 -1.99 6.10
C LEU A 102 -12.71 -1.52 7.56
N PRO A 103 -13.95 -1.46 8.09
CA PRO A 103 -14.18 -0.91 9.41
C PRO A 103 -13.53 -1.82 10.47
N ALA A 104 -12.66 -1.23 11.29
CA ALA A 104 -12.25 -1.85 12.55
C ALA A 104 -13.51 -2.17 13.36
N LYS A 105 -13.68 -3.41 13.81
CA LYS A 105 -14.86 -3.88 14.55
C LYS A 105 -15.19 -2.92 15.70
N SER A 106 -16.24 -2.12 15.58
CA SER A 106 -16.75 -1.30 16.67
C SER A 106 -17.76 -2.10 17.48
N GLY A 107 -17.42 -2.42 18.73
CA GLY A 107 -18.35 -3.00 19.68
C GLY A 107 -19.34 -1.95 20.20
N ALA A 108 -20.51 -2.39 20.70
CA ALA A 108 -21.46 -1.48 21.35
C ALA A 108 -20.95 -1.00 22.73
N GLY A 109 -20.92 0.31 22.98
CA GLY A 109 -20.56 0.94 24.27
C GLY A 109 -19.57 2.11 24.14
N PHE A 110 -19.00 2.57 25.27
CA PHE A 110 -17.86 3.50 25.23
C PHE A 110 -16.69 2.84 24.50
N ASN A 111 -16.35 3.36 23.33
CA ASN A 111 -15.18 2.93 22.55
C ASN A 111 -13.90 3.25 23.33
N ARG A 112 -12.85 2.44 23.10
CA ARG A 112 -11.53 2.70 23.67
C ARG A 112 -11.11 4.13 23.32
N ALA A 113 -10.87 4.98 24.32
CA ALA A 113 -10.24 6.26 24.12
C ALA A 113 -8.73 6.01 23.96
N THR A 114 -8.32 5.63 22.75
CA THR A 114 -6.90 5.55 22.40
C THR A 114 -6.44 6.95 21.99
N ALA A 115 -5.46 7.52 22.69
CA ALA A 115 -4.84 8.79 22.30
C ALA A 115 -4.00 8.70 21.01
N MET A 116 -3.86 7.49 20.46
CA MET A 116 -3.24 7.18 19.17
C MET A 116 -4.10 6.12 18.51
N SER A 117 -4.70 6.40 17.34
CA SER A 117 -5.36 5.36 16.55
C SER A 117 -4.37 4.21 16.34
N CYS A 118 -4.79 2.96 16.60
CA CYS A 118 -4.02 1.81 16.17
C CYS A 118 -4.07 1.77 14.63
N ASP A 119 -3.00 2.23 13.98
CA ASP A 119 -2.79 2.10 12.54
C ASP A 119 -2.19 0.71 12.28
N CYS A 120 -3.04 -0.33 12.39
CA CYS A 120 -2.62 -1.69 12.12
C CYS A 120 -2.68 -1.93 10.62
N ALA A 121 -1.53 -2.25 10.02
CA ALA A 121 -1.48 -2.65 8.63
C ALA A 121 -2.30 -3.91 8.39
N TYR A 122 -3.20 -3.91 7.41
CA TYR A 122 -3.98 -5.10 7.06
C TYR A 122 -3.16 -6.02 6.17
N PRO A 123 -2.87 -7.27 6.59
CA PRO A 123 -2.15 -8.22 5.76
C PRO A 123 -3.07 -8.73 4.65
N LEU A 124 -2.65 -8.50 3.42
CA LEU A 124 -3.35 -8.92 2.20
C LEU A 124 -2.49 -9.95 1.46
N GLN A 125 -3.14 -10.91 0.81
CA GLN A 125 -2.46 -11.89 -0.05
C GLN A 125 -3.22 -12.05 -1.37
N ALA A 126 -2.50 -12.05 -2.48
CA ALA A 126 -3.10 -12.29 -3.78
C ALA A 126 -3.56 -13.76 -3.88
N ARG A 127 -4.75 -14.00 -4.43
CA ARG A 127 -5.27 -15.36 -4.68
C ARG A 127 -4.44 -16.15 -5.70
N ALA A 128 -3.82 -15.43 -6.63
CA ALA A 128 -2.93 -15.97 -7.64
C ALA A 128 -1.69 -15.07 -7.71
N HIS A 129 -0.53 -15.69 -7.92
CA HIS A 129 0.75 -14.99 -8.02
C HIS A 129 1.25 -14.99 -9.47
N LEU A 130 2.23 -14.14 -9.77
CA LEU A 130 2.79 -14.00 -11.11
C LEU A 130 3.70 -15.20 -11.44
N THR A 131 3.48 -15.83 -12.59
CA THR A 131 4.27 -16.99 -13.05
C THR A 131 5.07 -16.70 -14.31
N ASN A 132 4.66 -15.72 -15.11
CA ASN A 132 5.36 -15.33 -16.33
C ASN A 132 5.10 -13.87 -16.71
N ILE A 133 6.13 -13.20 -17.20
CA ILE A 133 6.09 -11.89 -17.84
C ILE A 133 6.60 -12.06 -19.26
N SER A 134 5.74 -11.85 -20.25
CA SER A 134 6.09 -11.88 -21.68
C SER A 134 6.01 -10.48 -22.26
N ILE A 135 7.07 -10.04 -22.93
CA ILE A 135 7.17 -8.68 -23.49
C ILE A 135 7.49 -8.83 -24.96
N THR A 136 6.66 -8.25 -25.82
CA THR A 136 6.88 -8.24 -27.27
C THR A 136 7.06 -6.81 -27.74
N THR A 137 8.13 -6.53 -28.48
CA THR A 137 8.33 -5.20 -29.05
C THR A 137 7.44 -4.99 -30.27
N LEU A 138 6.81 -3.82 -30.39
CA LEU A 138 5.93 -3.47 -31.52
C LEU A 138 6.64 -2.62 -32.59
N PHE A 139 7.82 -2.09 -32.25
CA PHE A 139 8.74 -1.40 -33.15
C PHE A 139 10.10 -2.10 -33.09
N PRO A 140 10.94 -2.03 -34.14
CA PRO A 140 12.29 -2.55 -34.04
C PRO A 140 13.06 -1.82 -32.92
N ILE A 141 13.85 -2.55 -32.13
CA ILE A 141 14.76 -1.93 -31.14
C ILE A 141 16.08 -1.58 -31.81
N SER A 142 16.56 -2.47 -32.68
CA SER A 142 17.77 -2.33 -33.50
C SER A 142 17.60 -3.13 -34.80
N ASP A 143 18.60 -3.07 -35.70
CA ASP A 143 18.60 -3.88 -36.93
C ASP A 143 18.56 -5.40 -36.66
N GLN A 144 18.97 -5.84 -35.47
CA GLN A 144 18.97 -7.24 -35.05
C GLN A 144 17.68 -7.66 -34.32
N ILE A 145 16.93 -6.69 -33.78
CA ILE A 145 15.71 -6.95 -32.99
C ILE A 145 14.54 -6.28 -33.68
N ALA A 146 13.88 -7.04 -34.55
CA ALA A 146 12.75 -6.58 -35.33
C ALA A 146 11.46 -6.42 -34.50
N ALA A 147 10.51 -5.65 -35.02
CA ALA A 147 9.15 -5.60 -34.48
C ALA A 147 8.51 -7.00 -34.44
N GLY A 148 7.71 -7.28 -33.42
CA GLY A 148 7.07 -8.57 -33.17
C GLY A 148 7.95 -9.57 -32.42
N THR A 149 9.20 -9.21 -32.08
CA THR A 149 10.11 -10.10 -31.34
C THR A 149 9.76 -10.14 -29.85
N GLU A 150 9.80 -11.34 -29.27
CA GLU A 150 9.74 -11.56 -27.82
C GLU A 150 11.06 -11.11 -27.19
N VAL A 151 10.99 -10.21 -26.22
CA VAL A 151 12.13 -9.48 -25.66
C VAL A 151 12.14 -9.48 -24.13
N SER A 152 11.38 -10.34 -23.44
CA SER A 152 11.40 -10.42 -21.97
C SER A 152 12.81 -10.58 -21.42
N GLY A 153 13.63 -11.42 -22.04
CA GLY A 153 15.03 -11.61 -21.65
C GLY A 153 15.93 -10.38 -21.81
N LEU A 154 15.46 -9.33 -22.50
CA LEU A 154 16.14 -8.04 -22.64
C LEU A 154 15.74 -7.02 -21.57
N PHE A 155 14.75 -7.33 -20.74
CA PHE A 155 14.38 -6.49 -19.61
C PHE A 155 15.06 -6.96 -18.32
N ALA A 156 15.42 -5.98 -17.48
CA ALA A 156 15.70 -6.16 -16.08
C ALA A 156 14.49 -5.69 -15.27
N ALA A 157 14.23 -6.33 -14.14
CA ALA A 157 13.15 -6.00 -13.23
C ALA A 157 13.69 -5.42 -11.92
N SER A 158 12.89 -4.60 -11.25
CA SER A 158 13.19 -4.10 -9.90
C SER A 158 11.92 -4.11 -9.07
N LEU A 159 11.98 -4.67 -7.86
CA LEU A 159 10.87 -4.62 -6.91
C LEU A 159 10.62 -3.17 -6.48
N ARG A 160 9.34 -2.80 -6.31
CA ARG A 160 8.95 -1.52 -5.70
C ARG A 160 8.26 -1.75 -4.35
N GLY A 161 8.26 -0.71 -3.51
CA GLY A 161 7.64 -0.72 -2.19
C GLY A 161 8.54 -1.26 -1.07
N ASN A 162 7.92 -1.65 0.05
CA ASN A 162 8.60 -2.01 1.31
C ASN A 162 9.49 -3.27 1.24
N TYR A 163 9.41 -4.02 0.15
CA TYR A 163 10.21 -5.23 -0.10
C TYR A 163 11.34 -5.00 -1.13
N ALA A 164 11.56 -3.76 -1.56
CA ALA A 164 12.69 -3.41 -2.42
C ALA A 164 14.00 -3.48 -1.60
N GLY A 165 14.59 -4.67 -1.48
CA GLY A 165 15.95 -4.81 -0.93
C GLY A 165 16.96 -4.08 -1.83
N ASP A 166 17.83 -3.26 -1.23
CA ASP A 166 19.01 -2.54 -1.75
C ASP A 166 19.19 -2.37 -3.28
N GLY A 167 18.11 -2.07 -4.03
CA GLY A 167 18.18 -1.63 -5.42
C GLY A 167 18.72 -2.64 -6.44
N VAL A 168 18.67 -3.95 -6.16
CA VAL A 168 19.23 -4.96 -7.09
C VAL A 168 18.25 -5.23 -8.24
N TYR A 169 18.71 -5.00 -9.47
CA TYR A 169 18.00 -5.45 -10.67
C TYR A 169 18.02 -6.99 -10.73
N ILE A 170 16.85 -7.58 -10.94
CA ILE A 170 16.65 -9.04 -11.06
C ILE A 170 16.08 -9.36 -12.44
N THR A 171 16.00 -10.64 -12.80
CA THR A 171 15.31 -11.03 -14.04
C THR A 171 13.79 -11.03 -13.85
N PRO A 172 12.99 -10.89 -14.93
CA PRO A 172 11.53 -11.03 -14.84
C PRO A 172 11.07 -12.37 -14.23
N GLU A 173 11.81 -13.47 -14.44
CA GLU A 173 11.52 -14.77 -13.85
C GLU A 173 11.75 -14.77 -12.32
N MET A 174 12.85 -14.16 -11.87
CA MET A 174 13.11 -13.99 -10.44
C MET A 174 12.03 -13.12 -9.80
N LEU A 175 11.61 -12.04 -10.47
CA LEU A 175 10.50 -11.20 -10.00
C LEU A 175 9.23 -12.04 -9.77
N CYS A 176 8.87 -12.93 -10.71
CA CYS A 176 7.71 -13.82 -10.56
C CYS A 176 7.79 -14.65 -9.26
N SER A 177 8.95 -15.25 -8.99
CA SER A 177 9.15 -16.04 -7.76
C SER A 177 8.98 -15.23 -6.46
N GLN A 178 9.28 -13.93 -6.49
CA GLN A 178 9.11 -13.04 -5.33
C GLN A 178 7.64 -12.73 -5.02
N THR A 179 6.72 -12.99 -5.96
CA THR A 179 5.29 -12.78 -5.74
C THR A 179 4.60 -13.99 -5.09
N GLU A 180 5.27 -15.14 -5.03
CA GLU A 180 4.73 -16.35 -4.42
C GLU A 180 4.58 -16.17 -2.90
N ASN A 181 3.37 -16.39 -2.38
CA ASN A 181 3.03 -16.24 -0.97
C ASN A 181 3.37 -14.86 -0.37
N LYS A 182 3.52 -13.83 -1.20
CA LYS A 182 3.82 -12.46 -0.75
C LYS A 182 2.66 -11.88 0.05
N ILE A 183 3.00 -11.27 1.18
CA ILE A 183 2.07 -10.46 1.97
C ILE A 183 2.22 -9.00 1.58
N TYR A 184 1.09 -8.38 1.30
CA TYR A 184 0.96 -6.98 0.98
C TYR A 184 0.36 -6.26 2.17
N LEU A 185 0.99 -5.17 2.60
CA LEU A 185 0.51 -4.36 3.71
C LEU A 185 -0.28 -3.19 3.14
N ASP A 186 -1.53 -3.04 3.57
CA ASP A 186 -2.42 -1.90 3.29
C ASP A 186 -2.74 -1.62 1.81
N SER A 187 -2.37 -2.53 0.91
CA SER A 187 -2.64 -2.38 -0.52
C SER A 187 -2.77 -3.72 -1.23
N GLY A 188 -3.78 -3.83 -2.09
CA GLY A 188 -3.96 -4.96 -3.01
C GLY A 188 -3.26 -4.72 -4.36
N ILE A 189 -2.01 -4.25 -4.32
CA ILE A 189 -1.25 -3.85 -5.52
C ILE A 189 0.14 -4.50 -5.50
N GLU A 190 0.51 -5.13 -6.61
CA GLU A 190 1.89 -5.52 -6.91
C GLU A 190 2.49 -4.55 -7.92
N SER A 191 3.53 -3.82 -7.52
CA SER A 191 4.21 -2.86 -8.39
C SER A 191 5.68 -3.21 -8.55
N PHE A 192 6.19 -3.09 -9.77
CA PHE A 192 7.59 -3.33 -10.11
C PHE A 192 8.03 -2.48 -11.30
N GLY A 193 9.32 -2.19 -11.38
CA GLY A 193 9.94 -1.55 -12.53
C GLY A 193 10.44 -2.58 -13.54
N LEU A 194 10.33 -2.28 -14.83
CA LEU A 194 10.93 -2.99 -15.95
C LEU A 194 11.82 -2.03 -16.74
N PHE A 195 13.06 -2.43 -17.00
CA PHE A 195 14.11 -1.60 -17.59
C PHE A 195 14.71 -2.33 -18.79
N LEU A 196 14.63 -1.73 -19.97
CA LEU A 196 15.20 -2.30 -21.17
C LEU A 196 16.73 -2.17 -21.11
N LYS A 197 17.44 -3.29 -21.29
CA LYS A 197 18.91 -3.35 -21.26
C LYS A 197 19.59 -2.74 -22.50
N PRO A 198 19.20 -3.10 -23.75
CA PRO A 198 19.81 -2.50 -24.93
C PRO A 198 19.29 -1.07 -25.18
N GLU A 199 20.13 -0.26 -25.79
CA GLU A 199 19.72 1.04 -26.30
C GLU A 199 18.77 0.88 -27.49
N VAL A 200 17.73 1.72 -27.54
CA VAL A 200 16.81 1.76 -28.68
C VAL A 200 17.41 2.64 -29.78
N GLN A 201 17.63 2.05 -30.96
CA GLN A 201 18.16 2.73 -32.14
C GLN A 201 17.07 3.36 -33.02
N SER A 202 15.84 2.87 -32.88
CA SER A 202 14.67 3.42 -33.58
C SER A 202 14.18 4.72 -32.97
N ALA A 203 13.57 5.58 -33.79
CA ALA A 203 12.97 6.83 -33.33
C ALA A 203 11.77 6.63 -32.38
N ASN A 204 11.15 5.45 -32.38
CA ASN A 204 10.00 5.13 -31.55
C ASN A 204 10.14 3.74 -30.92
N ALA A 205 9.55 3.57 -29.73
CA ALA A 205 9.43 2.29 -29.04
C ALA A 205 8.00 2.09 -28.51
N ARG A 206 7.55 0.83 -28.50
CA ARG A 206 6.29 0.42 -27.87
C ARG A 206 6.31 -1.07 -27.60
N PHE A 207 5.74 -1.52 -26.49
CA PHE A 207 5.77 -2.90 -26.06
C PHE A 207 4.38 -3.42 -25.70
N ALA A 208 4.06 -4.64 -26.13
CA ALA A 208 2.92 -5.39 -25.64
C ALA A 208 3.39 -6.30 -24.50
N MET A 209 2.75 -6.17 -23.33
CA MET A 209 3.09 -6.93 -22.13
C MET A 209 1.96 -7.88 -21.77
N ARG A 210 2.33 -9.11 -21.41
CA ARG A 210 1.41 -10.14 -20.91
C ARG A 210 1.94 -10.71 -19.61
N PHE A 211 1.11 -10.66 -18.59
CA PHE A 211 1.35 -11.18 -17.25
C PHE A 211 0.48 -12.43 -17.04
N THR A 212 1.10 -13.57 -16.76
CA THR A 212 0.37 -14.84 -16.51
C THR A 212 0.36 -15.14 -15.03
N LEU A 213 -0.82 -15.44 -14.48
CA LEU A 213 -0.98 -15.75 -13.06
C LEU A 213 -1.04 -17.28 -12.84
N SER A 214 -0.81 -17.71 -11.61
CA SER A 214 -0.76 -19.11 -11.20
C SER A 214 -2.08 -19.87 -11.37
N ASP A 215 -3.21 -19.16 -11.48
CA ASP A 215 -4.53 -19.72 -11.78
C ASP A 215 -4.80 -19.86 -13.29
N GLY A 216 -3.81 -19.53 -14.13
CA GLY A 216 -3.90 -19.57 -15.59
C GLY A 216 -4.52 -18.33 -16.22
N SER A 217 -5.00 -17.36 -15.42
CA SER A 217 -5.50 -16.10 -15.95
C SER A 217 -4.36 -15.23 -16.50
N THR A 218 -4.69 -14.31 -17.39
CA THR A 218 -3.71 -13.41 -18.01
C THR A 218 -4.19 -11.97 -17.96
N LEU A 219 -3.25 -11.06 -17.69
CA LEU A 219 -3.44 -9.62 -17.80
C LEU A 219 -2.57 -9.14 -18.96
N THR A 220 -3.13 -8.33 -19.84
CA THR A 220 -2.42 -7.80 -21.01
C THR A 220 -2.60 -6.30 -21.08
N ASP A 221 -1.53 -5.60 -21.41
CA ASP A 221 -1.59 -4.17 -21.70
C ASP A 221 -0.46 -3.80 -22.67
N THR A 222 -0.56 -2.61 -23.25
CA THR A 222 0.43 -2.08 -24.19
C THR A 222 0.91 -0.74 -23.70
N THR A 223 2.22 -0.53 -23.70
CA THR A 223 2.81 0.75 -23.32
C THR A 223 2.29 1.88 -24.22
N ALA A 224 2.42 3.12 -23.75
CA ALA A 224 2.33 4.29 -24.60
C ALA A 224 3.35 4.20 -25.75
N LEU A 225 3.09 4.93 -26.83
CA LEU A 225 4.07 5.11 -27.90
C LEU A 225 5.12 6.11 -27.43
N ILE A 226 6.37 5.68 -27.34
CA ILE A 226 7.46 6.49 -26.80
C ILE A 226 8.28 7.03 -27.97
N THR A 227 8.54 8.33 -27.97
CA THR A 227 9.55 8.97 -28.81
C THR A 227 10.91 8.79 -28.17
N ILE A 228 11.88 8.29 -28.93
CA ILE A 228 13.24 8.07 -28.45
C ILE A 228 14.09 9.29 -28.77
N ARG A 229 14.77 9.82 -27.75
CA ARG A 229 15.84 10.80 -27.91
C ARG A 229 17.20 10.09 -27.86
N PRO A 230 18.13 10.48 -28.74
CA PRO A 230 19.50 9.98 -28.70
C PRO A 230 20.18 10.35 -27.38
#